data_AF-A0A7W3UMC9-F1
#
_entry.id   AF-A0A7W3UMC9-F1
#
_cell.length_a   1.000
_cell.length_b   1.000
_cell.length_c   1.000
_cell.angle_alpha   90.00
_cell.angle_beta   90.00
_cell.angle_gamma   90.00
#
_symmetry.space_group_name_H-M   'P 1'
#
loop_
_entity.id
_entity.type
_entity.pdbx_description
1 polymer ?
#
loop_
_entity_poly.entity_id
_entity_poly.type
_entity_poly.pdbx_seq_one_letter_code
_entity_poly.pdbx_strand_id
1 'polypeptide(L)'
;MATNLSRDDELREILSDIARKRFVNSRQINPASNLFITVKHAVNQHYIDGAILDETFSSSLAEMDLKNATLTESGQQKLTELINTQGKE
;
A
#
# COMPACT_ATOMS: atom_id res chain seq x y z
N MET A 1 19.82 4.45 12.35
CA MET A 1 19.84 3.45 11.26
C MET A 1 18.65 2.51 11.46
N ALA A 2 17.46 2.85 10.94
CA ALA A 2 16.25 1.99 10.99
C ALA A 2 15.06 2.61 10.20
N THR A 3 15.26 3.11 8.98
CA THR A 3 14.16 3.75 8.21
C THR A 3 13.57 2.85 7.12
N ASN A 4 14.31 1.85 6.63
CA ASN A 4 13.83 0.99 5.55
C ASN A 4 12.95 -0.17 6.05
N LEU A 5 13.28 -0.76 7.19
CA LEU A 5 12.54 -1.91 7.74
C LEU A 5 11.06 -1.56 8.00
N SER A 6 10.77 -0.35 8.51
CA SER A 6 9.40 0.11 8.74
C SER A 6 8.60 0.28 7.46
N ARG A 7 9.24 0.67 6.35
CA ARG A 7 8.55 0.89 5.07
C ARG A 7 8.25 -0.43 4.36
N ASP A 8 9.19 -1.38 4.41
CA ASP A 8 9.00 -2.73 3.88
C ASP A 8 7.92 -3.50 4.66
N ASP A 9 7.85 -3.31 5.99
CA ASP A 9 6.79 -3.89 6.81
C ASP A 9 5.41 -3.27 6.50
N GLU A 10 5.32 -1.94 6.41
CA GLU A 10 4.08 -1.27 5.98
C GLU A 10 3.63 -1.74 4.59
N LEU A 11 4.57 -1.86 3.64
CA LEU A 11 4.26 -2.34 2.30
C LEU A 11 3.74 -3.78 2.33
N ARG A 12 4.36 -4.65 3.13
CA ARG A 12 3.92 -6.04 3.32
C ARG A 12 2.50 -6.09 3.88
N GLU A 13 2.21 -5.32 4.93
CA GLU A 13 0.88 -5.27 5.53
C GLU A 13 -0.18 -4.80 4.54
N ILE A 14 0.09 -3.71 3.80
CA ILE A 14 -0.83 -3.17 2.79
C ILE A 14 -1.10 -4.18 1.68
N LEU A 15 -0.04 -4.78 1.11
CA LEU A 15 -0.19 -5.78 0.04
C LEU A 15 -0.98 -7.00 0.55
N SER A 16 -0.74 -7.43 1.79
CA SER A 16 -1.48 -8.54 2.44
C SER A 16 -2.95 -8.19 2.69
N ASP A 17 -3.24 -6.97 3.16
CA ASP A 17 -4.61 -6.51 3.40
C ASP A 17 -5.40 -6.32 2.09
N ILE A 18 -4.74 -5.90 1.01
CA ILE A 18 -5.32 -5.85 -0.35
C ILE A 18 -5.59 -7.27 -0.85
N ALA A 19 -4.65 -8.21 -0.69
CA ALA A 19 -4.84 -9.62 -1.04
C ALA A 19 -6.07 -10.21 -0.32
N ARG A 20 -6.26 -9.83 0.94
CA ARG A 20 -7.37 -10.27 1.81
C ARG A 20 -8.65 -9.44 1.65
N LYS A 21 -8.67 -8.45 0.75
CA LYS A 21 -9.80 -7.54 0.51
C LYS A 21 -10.33 -6.88 1.80
N ARG A 22 -9.43 -6.47 2.71
CA ARG A 22 -9.84 -5.86 3.99
C ARG A 22 -10.25 -4.39 3.86
N PHE A 23 -9.87 -3.74 2.78
CA PHE A 23 -10.31 -2.41 2.46
C PHE A 23 -11.75 -2.46 1.93
N VAL A 24 -12.71 -2.17 2.81
CA VAL A 24 -14.15 -2.16 2.46
C VAL A 24 -14.69 -0.76 2.19
N ASN A 25 -13.96 0.27 2.62
CA ASN A 25 -14.35 1.67 2.52
C ASN A 25 -13.20 2.54 2.01
N SER A 26 -13.55 3.57 1.23
CA SER A 26 -12.66 4.68 0.97
C SER A 26 -12.45 5.43 2.28
N ARG A 27 -11.28 6.03 2.45
CA ARG A 27 -10.98 6.83 3.62
C ARG A 27 -10.23 8.10 3.22
N GLN A 28 -10.53 9.17 3.93
CA GLN A 28 -9.71 10.37 3.89
C GLN A 28 -8.49 10.15 4.78
N ILE A 29 -7.32 10.40 4.22
CA ILE A 29 -6.04 10.25 4.91
C ILE A 29 -5.13 11.42 4.53
N ASN A 30 -4.21 11.77 5.43
CA ASN A 30 -3.20 12.77 5.12
C ASN A 30 -2.27 12.21 4.02
N PRO A 31 -2.07 12.92 2.89
CA PRO A 31 -1.18 12.47 1.82
C PRO A 31 0.29 12.34 2.27
N ALA A 32 0.67 12.98 3.37
CA ALA A 32 1.98 12.84 4.00
C ALA A 32 2.07 11.67 5.00
N SER A 33 0.98 10.94 5.26
CA SER A 33 1.03 9.73 6.10
C SER A 33 1.78 8.61 5.39
N ASN A 34 2.54 7.82 6.14
CA ASN A 34 3.26 6.68 5.58
C ASN A 34 2.33 5.73 4.80
N LEU A 35 1.12 5.43 5.32
CA LEU A 35 0.15 4.58 4.63
C LEU A 35 -0.16 5.08 3.21
N PHE A 36 -0.43 6.37 3.04
CA PHE A 36 -0.73 6.95 1.72
C PHE A 36 0.50 6.91 0.81
N ILE A 37 1.68 7.26 1.33
CA ILE A 37 2.95 7.22 0.59
C ILE A 37 3.28 5.79 0.14
N THR A 38 3.04 4.79 0.99
CA THR A 38 3.30 3.39 0.72
C THR A 38 2.32 2.83 -0.32
N VAL A 39 1.03 3.19 -0.24
CA VAL A 39 0.04 2.84 -1.27
C VAL A 39 0.39 3.51 -2.60
N LYS A 40 0.69 4.81 -2.60
CA LYS A 40 1.13 5.53 -3.81
C LYS A 40 2.37 4.90 -4.42
N HIS A 41 3.31 4.44 -3.59
CA HIS A 41 4.47 3.68 -4.04
C HIS A 41 4.07 2.33 -4.68
N ALA A 42 3.15 1.58 -4.06
CA ALA A 42 2.65 0.32 -4.61
C ALA A 42 1.94 0.49 -5.95
N VAL A 43 1.17 1.57 -6.13
CA VAL A 43 0.56 1.93 -7.42
C VAL A 43 1.63 2.27 -8.45
N ASN A 44 2.59 3.15 -8.10
CA ASN A 44 3.68 3.54 -9.03
C ASN A 44 4.54 2.35 -9.49
N GLN A 45 4.82 1.41 -8.58
CA GLN A 45 5.56 0.19 -8.89
C GLN A 45 4.71 -0.90 -9.56
N HIS A 46 3.44 -0.62 -9.85
CA HIS A 46 2.49 -1.56 -10.44
C HIS A 46 2.35 -2.85 -9.61
N TYR A 47 2.45 -2.76 -8.28
CA TYR A 47 2.18 -3.88 -7.37
C TYR A 47 0.69 -4.09 -7.13
N ILE A 48 -0.10 -3.03 -7.25
CA ILE A 48 -1.54 -3.07 -7.10
C ILE A 48 -2.22 -2.36 -8.26
N ASP A 49 -3.36 -2.88 -8.68
CA ASP A 49 -4.21 -2.31 -9.71
C ASP A 49 -5.60 -2.01 -9.14
N GLY A 50 -6.32 -1.02 -9.69
CA GLY A 50 -7.65 -0.64 -9.23
C GLY A 50 -7.69 0.22 -7.95
N ALA A 51 -6.55 0.77 -7.52
CA ALA A 51 -6.46 1.74 -6.43
C ALA A 51 -6.79 3.16 -6.93
N ILE A 52 -7.63 3.89 -6.21
CA ILE A 52 -7.97 5.28 -6.51
C ILE A 52 -7.36 6.16 -5.43
N LEU A 53 -6.49 7.08 -5.85
CA LEU A 53 -5.85 8.07 -5.00
C LEU A 53 -6.23 9.44 -5.52
N ASP A 54 -7.10 10.15 -4.79
CA ASP A 54 -7.47 11.53 -5.12
C ASP A 54 -6.77 12.50 -4.18
N GLU A 55 -5.72 13.14 -4.68
CA GLU A 55 -4.99 14.19 -3.97
C GLU A 55 -5.63 15.59 -4.16
N THR A 56 -6.73 15.67 -4.93
CA THR A 56 -7.38 16.94 -5.30
C THR A 56 -8.53 17.32 -4.37
N PHE A 57 -8.98 16.39 -3.52
CA PHE A 57 -10.20 16.55 -2.72
C PHE A 57 -10.13 17.69 -1.69
N SER A 58 -8.97 18.02 -1.13
CA SER A 58 -8.75 19.19 -0.26
C SER A 58 -7.27 19.47 -0.02
N SER A 59 -6.87 20.73 0.25
CA SER A 59 -5.47 21.13 0.53
C SER A 59 -4.82 20.45 1.75
N SER A 60 -5.53 19.55 2.46
CA SER A 60 -5.04 18.89 3.68
C SER A 60 -5.30 17.38 3.74
N LEU A 61 -6.21 16.83 2.93
CA LEU A 61 -6.58 15.41 2.98
C LEU A 61 -6.76 14.87 1.56
N ALA A 62 -6.24 13.67 1.33
CA ALA A 62 -6.41 12.90 0.11
C ALA A 62 -7.43 11.78 0.34
N GLU A 63 -8.21 11.46 -0.69
CA GLU A 63 -9.03 10.25 -0.69
C GLU A 63 -8.18 9.05 -1.12
N MET A 64 -8.30 7.97 -0.37
CA MET A 64 -7.71 6.68 -0.69
C MET A 64 -8.81 5.63 -0.72
N ASP A 65 -9.10 5.11 -1.92
CA ASP A 65 -10.00 3.98 -2.13
C ASP A 65 -9.21 2.76 -2.64
N LEU A 66 -9.25 1.70 -1.83
CA LEU A 66 -8.62 0.41 -2.11
C LEU A 66 -9.63 -0.74 -2.19
N LYS A 67 -10.93 -0.45 -2.26
CA LYS A 67 -11.99 -1.48 -2.30
C LYS A 67 -11.84 -2.43 -3.48
N ASN A 68 -11.54 -1.84 -4.63
CA ASN A 68 -11.34 -2.57 -5.89
C ASN A 68 -9.86 -2.86 -6.15
N ALA A 69 -8.97 -2.55 -5.19
CA ALA A 69 -7.56 -2.81 -5.35
C ALA A 69 -7.31 -4.32 -5.38
N THR A 70 -6.49 -4.76 -6.32
CA THR A 70 -6.06 -6.15 -6.46
C THR A 70 -4.55 -6.23 -6.62
N LEU A 71 -3.96 -7.32 -6.15
CA LEU A 71 -2.53 -7.56 -6.37
C LEU A 71 -2.28 -7.96 -7.82
N THR A 72 -1.32 -7.29 -8.45
CA THR A 72 -0.76 -7.72 -9.72
C THR A 72 0.22 -8.89 -9.51
N GLU A 73 0.69 -9.49 -10.59
CA GLU A 73 1.74 -10.51 -10.53
C GLU A 73 3.01 -10.00 -9.82
N SER A 74 3.45 -8.78 -10.19
CA SER A 74 4.57 -8.09 -9.53
C SER A 74 4.33 -7.85 -8.04
N GLY A 75 3.09 -7.50 -7.65
CA GLY A 75 2.72 -7.30 -6.25
C GLY A 75 2.75 -8.59 -5.43
N GLN A 76 2.34 -9.71 -6.01
CA GLN A 76 2.41 -11.03 -5.36
C GLN A 76 3.86 -11.49 -5.18
N GLN A 77 4.70 -11.29 -6.20
CA GLN A 77 6.14 -11.56 -6.09
C GLN A 77 6.77 -10.70 -4.99
N LYS A 78 6.48 -9.39 -5.00
CA LYS A 78 7.01 -8.47 -3.98
C LYS A 78 6.56 -8.84 -2.58
N LEU A 79 5.29 -9.18 -2.38
CA LEU A 79 4.76 -9.63 -1.09
C LEU A 79 5.49 -10.90 -0.62
N THR A 80 5.75 -11.84 -1.52
CA THR A 80 6.49 -13.08 -1.21
C THR A 80 7.94 -12.79 -0.83
N GLU A 81 8.61 -11.88 -1.54
CA GLU A 81 9.95 -11.42 -1.18
C GLU A 81 9.98 -10.79 0.21
N LEU A 82 9.02 -9.91 0.52
CA LEU A 82 8.93 -9.22 1.81
C LEU A 82 8.70 -10.19 2.97
N ILE A 83 7.82 -11.19 2.79
CA ILE A 83 7.57 -12.25 3.79
C ILE A 83 8.85 -13.08 4.01
N ASN A 84 9.54 -13.46 2.93
CA ASN A 84 10.77 -14.26 3.02
C ASN A 84 11.95 -13.49 3.60
N THR A 85 11.97 -12.16 3.46
CA THR A 85 13.04 -11.31 3.99
C THR A 85 12.90 -11.11 5.50
N GLN A 86 11.68 -11.03 6.02
CA GLN A 86 11.42 -10.92 7.47
C GLN A 86 11.44 -12.25 8.23
N GLY A 87 11.24 -13.38 7.54
CA GLY A 87 11.35 -14.72 8.14
C GLY A 87 12.79 -15.22 8.32
N LYS A 88 13.79 -14.44 7.89
CA LYS A 88 15.22 -14.74 8.05
C LYS A 88 15.86 -13.81 9.09
N GLU A 89 15.40 -13.90 10.32
CA GLU A 89 16.11 -13.39 11.50
C GLU A 89 16.30 -14.51 12.52
#